data_AF-A0A2Z7AA31-F1
#
_entry.id   AF-A0A2Z7AA31-F1
#
_cell.length_a   1.000
_cell.length_b   1.000
_cell.length_c   1.000
_cell.angle_alpha   90.00
_cell.angle_beta   90.00
_cell.angle_gamma   90.00
#
_symmetry.space_group_name_H-M   'P 1'
#
loop_
_entity.id
_entity.type
_entity.pdbx_description
1 polymer ?
#
loop_
_entity_poly.entity_id
_entity_poly.type
_entity_poly.pdbx_seq_one_letter_code
_entity_poly.pdbx_strand_id
1 'polypeptide(L)'
;MPAPTREEHRAPMPPSSTPSVRVRAIPEVPSSMVGSRTETGPGRAPALNLYEDSLVVSPSGSVAMGLLCNMISNRDVTRVRNTTNFEVVGLFVAQFAAEEALVAKKKAIEVELETLTAKKTAVEVELDETKARAEVEIGCLRSEAANAWGLGKEEFLKSSEFEDVCTKRSLAYFESGFKSCVAQFRDNGYSKEEHPAPSLSVARALDELPDDEEEADNGADEDTSGDEATPPNSPEH
;
A
#
# COMPACT_ATOMS: atom_id res chain seq x y z
N MET A 1 29.37 -4.55 38.06
CA MET A 1 28.82 -5.85 37.65
C MET A 1 27.47 -5.61 36.98
N PRO A 2 27.37 -5.57 35.64
CA PRO A 2 26.10 -5.64 34.94
C PRO A 2 25.74 -7.10 34.63
N ALA A 3 24.45 -7.42 34.68
CA ALA A 3 23.91 -8.77 34.47
C ALA A 3 23.86 -9.16 32.97
N PRO A 4 23.93 -10.46 32.62
CA PRO A 4 23.95 -10.90 31.23
C PRO A 4 22.54 -10.96 30.63
N THR A 5 22.39 -10.42 29.42
CA THR A 5 21.19 -10.56 28.58
C THR A 5 21.08 -11.98 28.04
N ARG A 6 19.92 -12.60 28.26
CA ARG A 6 19.53 -13.92 27.78
C ARG A 6 19.19 -13.83 26.29
N GLU A 7 19.96 -14.51 25.44
CA GLU A 7 19.56 -14.76 24.05
C GLU A 7 18.35 -15.69 24.04
N GLU A 8 17.23 -15.20 23.50
CA GLU A 8 16.06 -16.01 23.23
C GLU A 8 16.16 -16.58 21.81
N HIS A 9 16.29 -17.89 21.77
CA HIS A 9 16.42 -18.73 20.59
C HIS A 9 15.25 -18.51 19.62
N ARG A 10 15.55 -18.00 18.42
CA ARG A 10 14.58 -17.84 17.32
C ARG A 10 14.01 -19.21 16.92
N ALA A 11 12.69 -19.35 16.95
CA ALA A 11 12.01 -20.56 16.49
C ALA A 11 12.18 -20.76 14.97
N PRO A 12 12.35 -22.01 14.48
CA PRO A 12 12.40 -22.29 13.04
C PRO A 12 11.08 -22.01 12.34
N MET A 13 11.12 -21.38 11.17
CA MET A 13 9.94 -21.18 10.31
C MET A 13 9.40 -22.52 9.79
N PRO A 14 8.06 -22.70 9.71
CA PRO A 14 7.48 -23.86 9.05
C PRO A 14 7.69 -23.81 7.52
N PRO A 15 7.83 -24.96 6.84
CA PRO A 15 8.00 -24.99 5.39
C PRO A 15 6.75 -24.50 4.65
N SER A 16 7.00 -23.74 3.58
CA SER A 16 6.01 -23.18 2.64
C SER A 16 5.09 -24.26 2.06
N SER A 17 3.78 -24.04 2.13
CA SER A 17 2.77 -24.88 1.48
C SER A 17 2.75 -24.59 -0.02
N THR A 18 3.15 -25.56 -0.83
CA THR A 18 2.99 -25.55 -2.29
C THR A 18 1.51 -25.49 -2.69
N PRO A 19 1.11 -24.64 -3.65
CA PRO A 19 -0.25 -24.64 -4.17
C PRO A 19 -0.50 -25.84 -5.07
N SER A 20 -1.48 -26.67 -4.72
CA SER A 20 -1.98 -27.75 -5.56
C SER A 20 -2.67 -27.15 -6.81
N VAL A 21 -2.10 -27.43 -7.98
CA VAL A 21 -2.66 -27.06 -9.28
C VAL A 21 -3.94 -27.87 -9.51
N ARG A 22 -5.11 -27.25 -9.34
CA ARG A 22 -6.39 -27.83 -9.75
C ARG A 22 -6.68 -27.42 -11.19
N VAL A 23 -6.49 -28.38 -12.09
CA VAL A 23 -6.83 -28.31 -13.52
C VAL A 23 -8.31 -27.97 -13.69
N ARG A 24 -8.58 -26.95 -14.52
CA ARG A 24 -9.91 -26.59 -15.04
C ARG A 24 -10.51 -27.78 -15.79
N ALA A 25 -11.69 -28.22 -15.39
CA ALA A 25 -12.56 -29.04 -16.23
C ALA A 25 -13.77 -28.18 -16.65
N ILE A 26 -13.86 -27.93 -17.95
CA ILE A 26 -14.99 -27.31 -18.65
C ILE A 26 -16.10 -28.37 -18.71
N PRO A 27 -17.36 -28.07 -18.36
CA PRO A 27 -18.46 -28.93 -18.76
C PRO A 27 -18.78 -28.70 -20.24
N GLU A 28 -18.48 -29.71 -21.07
CA GLU A 28 -18.90 -29.82 -22.45
C GLU A 28 -20.43 -29.81 -22.57
N VAL A 29 -20.92 -29.11 -23.59
CA VAL A 29 -22.31 -29.14 -24.06
C VAL A 29 -22.48 -30.35 -24.99
N PRO A 30 -23.48 -31.23 -24.79
CA PRO A 30 -23.93 -32.13 -25.83
C PRO A 30 -25.11 -31.50 -26.60
N SER A 31 -24.87 -31.29 -27.89
CA SER A 31 -25.88 -31.00 -28.88
C SER A 31 -26.52 -32.30 -29.41
N SER A 32 -27.86 -32.35 -29.39
CA SER A 32 -28.77 -33.05 -30.31
C SER A 32 -28.50 -34.52 -30.72
N MET A 33 -29.42 -35.43 -30.37
CA MET A 33 -30.04 -36.34 -31.35
C MET A 33 -31.40 -36.90 -30.89
N VAL A 34 -32.44 -36.47 -31.63
CA VAL A 34 -33.64 -37.17 -32.11
C VAL A 34 -34.03 -38.50 -31.44
N GLY A 35 -35.25 -38.54 -30.89
CA GLY A 35 -36.00 -39.76 -30.56
C GLY A 35 -37.47 -39.46 -30.29
N SER A 36 -38.30 -39.56 -31.32
CA SER A 36 -39.75 -39.35 -31.27
C SER A 36 -40.43 -40.33 -30.33
N ARG A 37 -41.18 -39.84 -29.35
CA ARG A 37 -42.25 -40.62 -28.72
C ARG A 37 -43.39 -39.69 -28.33
N THR A 38 -44.51 -39.95 -28.98
CA THR A 38 -45.83 -39.40 -28.70
C THR A 38 -46.22 -39.69 -27.26
N GLU A 39 -46.32 -38.66 -26.43
CA GLU A 39 -47.09 -38.74 -25.19
C GLU A 39 -48.15 -37.63 -25.19
N THR A 40 -49.37 -38.08 -24.95
CA THR A 40 -50.62 -37.36 -25.11
C THR A 40 -51.06 -36.77 -23.77
N GLY A 41 -51.18 -35.44 -23.72
CA GLY A 41 -52.02 -34.66 -22.79
C GLY A 41 -51.40 -34.23 -21.45
N PRO A 42 -51.99 -33.27 -20.71
CA PRO A 42 -53.11 -32.38 -21.02
C PRO A 42 -52.76 -30.87 -20.94
N GLY A 43 -53.18 -30.10 -21.95
CA GLY A 43 -53.54 -28.68 -21.78
C GLY A 43 -52.41 -27.64 -21.77
N ARG A 44 -51.76 -27.42 -22.91
CA ARG A 44 -51.06 -26.14 -23.15
C ARG A 44 -52.11 -25.05 -23.39
N ALA A 45 -52.16 -24.05 -22.50
CA ALA A 45 -53.02 -22.88 -22.70
C ALA A 45 -52.67 -22.22 -24.05
N PRO A 46 -53.67 -21.84 -24.89
CA PRO A 46 -53.39 -21.19 -26.16
C PRO A 46 -52.63 -19.87 -25.91
N ALA A 47 -51.54 -19.66 -26.64
CA ALA A 47 -50.92 -18.35 -26.73
C ALA A 47 -51.94 -17.42 -27.41
N LEU A 48 -52.46 -16.44 -26.67
CA LEU A 48 -53.42 -15.48 -27.21
C LEU A 48 -52.70 -14.57 -28.20
N ASN A 49 -52.87 -14.84 -29.49
CA ASN A 49 -52.45 -13.95 -30.56
C ASN A 49 -53.40 -12.76 -30.59
N LEU A 50 -53.04 -11.70 -29.87
CA LEU A 50 -53.81 -10.45 -29.74
C LEU A 50 -54.00 -9.65 -31.05
N TYR A 51 -53.66 -10.22 -32.20
CA TYR A 51 -53.78 -9.55 -33.51
C TYR A 51 -55.05 -9.94 -34.27
N GLU A 52 -55.69 -11.07 -33.96
CA GLU A 52 -56.92 -11.53 -34.63
C GLU A 52 -58.19 -11.33 -33.78
N ASP A 53 -58.06 -11.14 -32.46
CA ASP A 53 -59.20 -10.81 -31.59
C ASP A 53 -59.47 -9.31 -31.61
N SER A 54 -59.93 -8.88 -32.78
CA SER A 54 -60.52 -7.57 -33.06
C SER A 54 -61.52 -7.17 -31.97
N LEU A 55 -61.13 -6.23 -31.09
CA LEU A 55 -62.00 -5.63 -30.06
C LEU A 55 -63.12 -4.74 -30.64
N VAL A 56 -63.34 -4.81 -31.95
CA VAL A 56 -64.37 -4.04 -32.68
C VAL A 56 -65.77 -4.63 -32.45
N VAL A 57 -65.87 -5.83 -31.85
CA VAL A 57 -67.13 -6.43 -31.38
C VAL A 57 -67.05 -6.64 -29.88
N SER A 58 -67.91 -5.95 -29.11
CA SER A 58 -67.96 -6.05 -27.65
C SER A 58 -68.03 -7.51 -27.17
N PRO A 59 -67.08 -7.99 -26.36
CA PRO A 59 -67.16 -9.33 -25.78
C PRO A 59 -68.40 -9.43 -24.89
N SER A 60 -69.17 -10.51 -25.01
CA SER A 60 -70.23 -10.84 -24.05
C SER A 60 -69.64 -10.95 -22.64
N GLY A 61 -70.33 -10.46 -21.61
CA GLY A 61 -69.83 -10.37 -20.23
C GLY A 61 -69.31 -11.69 -19.63
N SER A 62 -69.70 -12.83 -20.20
CA SER A 62 -69.18 -14.17 -19.86
C SER A 62 -67.71 -14.39 -20.26
N VAL A 63 -67.29 -13.86 -21.42
CA VAL A 63 -65.93 -14.02 -21.93
C VAL A 63 -64.97 -13.10 -21.16
N ALA A 64 -65.44 -11.90 -20.81
CA ALA A 64 -64.70 -10.95 -19.98
C ALA A 64 -64.41 -11.51 -18.57
N MET A 65 -65.37 -12.21 -17.97
CA MET A 65 -65.19 -12.83 -16.64
C MET A 65 -64.16 -13.98 -16.67
N GLY A 66 -64.14 -14.78 -17.73
CA GLY A 66 -63.17 -15.88 -17.89
C GLY A 66 -61.71 -15.39 -18.01
N LEU A 67 -61.50 -14.26 -18.70
CA LEU A 67 -60.20 -13.60 -18.81
C LEU A 67 -59.72 -13.05 -17.46
N LEU A 68 -60.62 -12.43 -16.68
CA LEU A 68 -60.29 -11.93 -15.34
C LEU A 68 -59.85 -13.07 -14.41
N CYS A 69 -60.54 -14.22 -14.44
CA CYS A 69 -60.21 -15.37 -13.60
C CYS A 69 -58.82 -15.97 -13.86
N ASN A 70 -58.31 -15.90 -15.09
CA ASN A 70 -56.99 -16.45 -15.43
C ASN A 70 -55.82 -15.55 -15.01
N MET A 71 -56.08 -14.28 -14.70
CA MET A 71 -55.08 -13.34 -14.17
C MET A 71 -55.02 -13.32 -12.64
N ILE A 72 -55.97 -13.98 -11.95
CA ILE A 72 -56.02 -14.05 -10.48
C ILE A 72 -55.15 -15.20 -10.02
N SER A 73 -54.15 -14.91 -9.19
CA SER A 73 -53.35 -15.94 -8.54
C SER A 73 -54.26 -16.85 -7.71
N ASN A 74 -54.02 -18.17 -7.71
CA ASN A 74 -54.94 -19.19 -7.18
C ASN A 74 -55.37 -18.94 -5.70
N ARG A 75 -54.57 -18.15 -4.96
CA ARG A 75 -54.85 -17.70 -3.60
C ARG A 75 -56.03 -16.71 -3.48
N ASP A 76 -56.33 -15.96 -4.54
CA ASP A 76 -57.31 -14.86 -4.53
C ASP A 76 -58.63 -15.19 -5.25
N VAL A 77 -58.72 -16.38 -5.87
CA VAL A 77 -59.89 -16.84 -6.66
C VAL A 77 -61.15 -17.00 -5.80
N THR A 78 -61.02 -17.54 -4.59
CA THR A 78 -62.16 -17.71 -3.65
C THR A 78 -62.65 -16.38 -3.10
N ARG A 79 -61.78 -15.37 -3.02
CA ARG A 79 -62.12 -14.01 -2.61
C ARG A 79 -62.89 -13.32 -3.73
N VAL A 80 -62.41 -13.38 -4.97
CA VAL A 80 -63.06 -12.75 -6.12
C VAL A 80 -64.44 -13.36 -6.45
N ARG A 81 -64.63 -14.67 -6.27
CA ARG A 81 -65.90 -15.36 -6.57
C ARG A 81 -67.07 -14.95 -5.67
N ASN A 82 -66.79 -14.41 -4.48
CA ASN A 82 -67.78 -14.06 -3.46
C ASN A 82 -67.99 -12.53 -3.32
N THR A 83 -67.37 -11.75 -4.21
CA THR A 83 -67.26 -10.28 -4.11
C THR A 83 -68.02 -9.63 -5.27
N THR A 84 -68.58 -8.44 -5.07
CA THR A 84 -69.34 -7.75 -6.11
C THR A 84 -68.42 -7.25 -7.23
N ASN A 85 -68.94 -7.14 -8.47
CA ASN A 85 -68.12 -6.81 -9.66
C ASN A 85 -67.27 -5.52 -9.50
N PHE A 86 -67.73 -4.53 -8.74
CA PHE A 86 -67.01 -3.26 -8.54
C PHE A 86 -65.83 -3.38 -7.54
N GLU A 87 -65.97 -4.22 -6.51
CA GLU A 87 -64.92 -4.49 -5.53
C GLU A 87 -63.78 -5.33 -6.15
N VAL A 88 -64.11 -6.25 -7.05
CA VAL A 88 -63.13 -7.02 -7.83
C VAL A 88 -62.27 -6.09 -8.69
N VAL A 89 -62.90 -5.15 -9.41
CA VAL A 89 -62.17 -4.14 -10.21
C VAL A 89 -61.26 -3.28 -9.33
N GLY A 90 -61.72 -2.86 -8.15
CA GLY A 90 -60.90 -2.11 -7.19
C GLY A 90 -59.64 -2.85 -6.73
N LEU A 91 -59.74 -4.16 -6.49
CA LEU A 91 -58.59 -5.01 -6.15
C LEU A 91 -57.54 -5.05 -7.26
N PHE A 92 -57.99 -5.21 -8.52
CA PHE A 92 -57.07 -5.24 -9.66
C PHE A 92 -56.38 -3.90 -9.90
N VAL A 93 -57.10 -2.78 -9.75
CA VAL A 93 -56.51 -1.44 -9.84
C VAL A 93 -55.44 -1.24 -8.76
N ALA A 94 -55.72 -1.67 -7.52
CA ALA A 94 -54.76 -1.59 -6.43
C ALA A 94 -53.54 -2.51 -6.67
N GLN A 95 -53.75 -3.70 -7.23
CA GLN A 95 -52.67 -4.64 -7.56
C GLN A 95 -51.76 -4.07 -8.66
N PHE A 96 -52.33 -3.50 -9.72
CA PHE A 96 -51.58 -2.88 -10.81
C PHE A 96 -50.79 -1.66 -10.30
N ALA A 97 -51.42 -0.81 -9.49
CA ALA A 97 -50.73 0.32 -8.85
C ALA A 97 -49.56 -0.13 -7.94
N ALA A 98 -49.73 -1.23 -7.21
CA ALA A 98 -48.66 -1.80 -6.39
C ALA A 98 -47.51 -2.38 -7.23
N GLU A 99 -47.82 -3.01 -8.37
CA GLU A 99 -46.83 -3.53 -9.32
C GLU A 99 -46.03 -2.38 -9.97
N GLU A 100 -46.70 -1.32 -10.42
CA GLU A 100 -46.04 -0.13 -10.95
C GLU A 100 -45.13 0.54 -9.89
N ALA A 101 -45.59 0.61 -8.64
CA ALA A 101 -44.79 1.15 -7.54
C ALA A 101 -43.54 0.28 -7.25
N LEU A 102 -43.64 -1.05 -7.36
CA LEU A 102 -42.48 -1.95 -7.24
C LEU A 102 -41.51 -1.71 -8.40
N VAL A 103 -42.01 -1.64 -9.64
CA VAL A 103 -41.18 -1.37 -10.83
C VAL A 103 -40.45 -0.04 -10.69
N ALA A 104 -41.12 1.01 -10.21
CA ALA A 104 -40.49 2.30 -9.94
C ALA A 104 -39.38 2.21 -8.88
N LYS A 105 -39.61 1.48 -7.78
CA LYS A 105 -38.60 1.25 -6.74
C LYS A 105 -37.40 0.45 -7.26
N LYS A 106 -37.63 -0.59 -8.09
CA LYS A 106 -36.55 -1.37 -8.70
C LYS A 106 -35.67 -0.48 -9.56
N LYS A 107 -36.27 0.35 -10.42
CA LYS A 107 -35.53 1.31 -11.26
C LYS A 107 -34.73 2.31 -10.42
N ALA A 108 -35.30 2.80 -9.32
CA ALA A 108 -34.59 3.70 -8.41
C ALA A 108 -33.37 3.02 -7.77
N ILE A 109 -33.52 1.78 -7.28
CA ILE A 109 -32.39 1.01 -6.70
C ILE A 109 -31.32 0.72 -7.75
N GLU A 110 -31.70 0.43 -9.00
CA GLU A 110 -30.76 0.20 -10.10
C GLU A 110 -29.90 1.44 -10.38
N VAL A 111 -30.51 2.64 -10.44
CA VAL A 111 -29.79 3.90 -10.58
C VAL A 111 -28.87 4.19 -9.38
N GLU A 112 -29.33 3.87 -8.15
CA GLU A 112 -28.50 4.02 -6.95
C GLU A 112 -27.29 3.07 -6.96
N LEU A 113 -27.46 1.82 -7.44
CA LEU A 113 -26.39 0.83 -7.60
C LEU A 113 -25.35 1.33 -8.61
N GLU A 114 -25.78 1.78 -9.79
CA GLU A 114 -24.90 2.35 -10.81
C GLU A 114 -24.11 3.54 -10.26
N THR A 115 -24.78 4.44 -9.55
CA THR A 115 -24.15 5.60 -8.91
C THR A 115 -23.13 5.18 -7.85
N LEU A 116 -23.45 4.21 -7.00
CA LEU A 116 -22.52 3.71 -5.98
C LEU A 116 -21.34 2.96 -6.61
N THR A 117 -21.55 2.25 -7.71
CA THR A 117 -20.48 1.58 -8.45
C THR A 117 -19.52 2.60 -9.04
N ALA A 118 -20.03 3.66 -9.68
CA ALA A 118 -19.20 4.75 -10.20
C ALA A 118 -18.41 5.46 -9.10
N LYS A 119 -19.03 5.69 -7.93
CA LYS A 119 -18.34 6.26 -6.75
C LYS A 119 -17.26 5.32 -6.22
N LYS A 120 -17.53 4.02 -6.12
CA LYS A 120 -16.55 3.02 -5.69
C LYS A 120 -15.34 3.02 -6.62
N THR A 121 -15.55 3.01 -7.93
CA THR A 121 -14.46 3.02 -8.90
C THR A 121 -13.65 4.32 -8.85
N ALA A 122 -14.31 5.47 -8.62
CA ALA A 122 -13.60 6.74 -8.47
C ALA A 122 -12.67 6.73 -7.24
N VAL A 123 -13.18 6.26 -6.10
CA VAL A 123 -12.38 6.12 -4.86
C VAL A 123 -11.24 5.14 -5.03
N GLU A 124 -11.45 4.03 -5.73
CA GLU A 124 -10.41 3.03 -6.00
C GLU A 124 -9.26 3.62 -6.84
N VAL A 125 -9.58 4.41 -7.88
CA VAL A 125 -8.59 5.12 -8.70
C VAL A 125 -7.82 6.17 -7.88
N GLU A 126 -8.53 6.98 -7.07
CA GLU A 126 -7.87 7.97 -6.19
C GLU A 126 -6.94 7.29 -5.17
N LEU A 127 -7.33 6.13 -4.64
CA LEU A 127 -6.50 5.35 -3.73
C LEU A 127 -5.22 4.84 -4.43
N ASP A 128 -5.34 4.30 -5.64
CA ASP A 128 -4.19 3.82 -6.39
C ASP A 128 -3.24 4.96 -6.78
N GLU A 129 -3.76 6.14 -7.15
CA GLU A 129 -2.93 7.31 -7.46
C GLU A 129 -2.20 7.82 -6.21
N THR A 130 -2.90 7.98 -5.10
CA THR A 130 -2.29 8.45 -3.83
C THR A 130 -1.26 7.45 -3.31
N LYS A 131 -1.52 6.15 -3.46
CA LYS A 131 -0.56 5.11 -3.15
C LYS A 131 0.69 5.20 -4.02
N ALA A 132 0.54 5.35 -5.35
CA ALA A 132 1.68 5.50 -6.25
C ALA A 132 2.51 6.74 -5.93
N ARG A 133 1.85 7.87 -5.61
CA ARG A 133 2.51 9.09 -5.17
C ARG A 133 3.32 8.88 -3.88
N ALA A 134 2.73 8.21 -2.89
CA ALA A 134 3.40 7.90 -1.64
C ALA A 134 4.62 6.98 -1.84
N GLU A 135 4.53 5.99 -2.73
CA GLU A 135 5.66 5.11 -3.06
C GLU A 135 6.84 5.89 -3.67
N VAL A 136 6.55 6.85 -4.57
CA VAL A 136 7.57 7.74 -5.15
C VAL A 136 8.23 8.62 -4.07
N GLU A 137 7.42 9.22 -3.19
CA GLU A 137 7.90 10.08 -2.11
C GLU A 137 8.78 9.32 -1.13
N ILE A 138 8.37 8.11 -0.72
CA ILE A 138 9.18 7.23 0.14
C ILE A 138 10.51 6.89 -0.54
N GLY A 139 10.50 6.62 -1.85
CA GLY A 139 11.71 6.37 -2.63
C GLY A 139 12.66 7.58 -2.62
N CYS A 140 12.12 8.77 -2.86
CA CYS A 140 12.87 10.03 -2.82
C CYS A 140 13.50 10.26 -1.45
N LEU A 141 12.69 10.24 -0.39
CA LEU A 141 13.16 10.48 0.99
C LEU A 141 14.21 9.45 1.43
N ARG A 142 14.10 8.18 1.02
CA ARG A 142 15.13 7.17 1.30
C ARG A 142 16.45 7.50 0.62
N SER A 143 16.40 7.94 -0.64
CA SER A 143 17.62 8.32 -1.38
C SER A 143 18.25 9.59 -0.80
N GLU A 144 17.44 10.56 -0.39
CA GLU A 144 17.89 11.79 0.27
C GLU A 144 18.54 11.49 1.62
N ALA A 145 17.91 10.65 2.45
CA ALA A 145 18.47 10.22 3.72
C ALA A 145 19.79 9.47 3.54
N ALA A 146 19.90 8.60 2.53
CA ALA A 146 21.14 7.89 2.23
C ALA A 146 22.25 8.86 1.76
N ASN A 147 21.91 9.87 0.96
CA ASN A 147 22.85 10.88 0.51
C ASN A 147 23.32 11.77 1.67
N ALA A 148 22.40 12.29 2.48
CA ALA A 148 22.72 13.12 3.65
C ALA A 148 23.57 12.35 4.67
N TRP A 149 23.26 11.08 4.92
CA TRP A 149 24.09 10.21 5.76
C TRP A 149 25.50 10.03 5.20
N GLY A 150 25.62 9.83 3.88
CA GLY A 150 26.91 9.71 3.21
C GLY A 150 27.76 10.98 3.33
N LEU A 151 27.14 12.15 3.11
CA LEU A 151 27.79 13.46 3.27
C LEU A 151 28.24 13.70 4.70
N GLY A 152 27.35 13.53 5.68
CA GLY A 152 27.67 13.73 7.09
C GLY A 152 28.77 12.79 7.59
N LYS A 153 28.80 11.54 7.08
CA LYS A 153 29.89 10.60 7.38
C LYS A 153 31.23 11.08 6.82
N GLU A 154 31.26 11.55 5.58
CA GLU A 154 32.49 12.04 4.96
C GLU A 154 32.99 13.32 5.63
N GLU A 155 32.09 14.22 6.01
CA GLU A 155 32.41 15.42 6.77
C GLU A 155 32.95 15.08 8.16
N PHE A 156 32.32 14.14 8.87
CA PHE A 156 32.81 13.67 10.17
C PHE A 156 34.19 13.02 10.06
N LEU A 157 34.44 12.17 9.07
CA LEU A 157 35.75 11.55 8.88
C LEU A 157 36.85 12.56 8.52
N LYS A 158 36.48 13.72 7.99
CA LYS A 158 37.39 14.84 7.70
C LYS A 158 37.44 15.88 8.82
N SER A 159 36.68 15.71 9.90
CA SER A 159 36.64 16.68 10.98
C SER A 159 37.90 16.57 11.86
N SER A 160 38.32 17.69 12.43
CA SER A 160 39.39 17.71 13.43
C SER A 160 39.01 16.95 14.69
N GLU A 161 37.72 16.91 15.06
CA GLU A 161 37.22 16.12 16.19
C GLU A 161 37.50 14.62 16.01
N PHE A 162 37.30 14.09 14.80
CA PHE A 162 37.63 12.70 14.50
C PHE A 162 39.15 12.46 14.58
N GLU A 163 39.95 13.36 14.03
CA GLU A 163 41.42 13.27 14.08
C GLU A 163 41.96 13.37 15.51
N ASP A 164 41.41 14.27 16.34
CA ASP A 164 41.76 14.40 17.76
C ASP A 164 41.46 13.10 18.52
N VAL A 165 40.26 12.56 18.35
CA VAL A 165 39.87 11.28 18.97
C VAL A 165 40.79 10.14 18.49
N CYS A 166 41.14 10.10 17.20
CA CYS A 166 42.09 9.14 16.64
C CYS A 166 43.49 9.31 17.21
N THR A 167 44.00 10.53 17.29
CA THR A 167 45.33 10.87 17.83
C THR A 167 45.41 10.49 19.30
N LYS A 168 44.49 10.98 20.13
CA LYS A 168 44.40 10.67 21.56
C LYS A 168 44.34 9.17 21.82
N ARG A 169 43.50 8.46 21.07
CA ARG A 169 43.34 7.01 21.24
C ARG A 169 44.56 6.24 20.74
N SER A 170 45.17 6.64 19.63
CA SER A 170 46.40 6.01 19.12
C SER A 170 47.58 6.21 20.07
N LEU A 171 47.71 7.39 20.69
CA LEU A 171 48.71 7.69 21.70
C LEU A 171 48.54 6.79 22.94
N ALA A 172 47.31 6.65 23.44
CA ALA A 172 47.03 5.76 24.58
C ALA A 172 47.38 4.29 24.28
N TYR A 173 47.09 3.81 23.07
CA TYR A 173 47.50 2.47 22.64
C TYR A 173 49.02 2.33 22.50
N PHE A 174 49.69 3.34 21.94
CA PHE A 174 51.15 3.35 21.81
C PHE A 174 51.83 3.31 23.17
N GLU A 175 51.42 4.18 24.09
CA GLU A 175 52.00 4.28 25.42
C GLU A 175 51.82 2.99 26.23
N SER A 176 50.62 2.41 26.20
CA SER A 176 50.33 1.14 26.88
C SER A 176 51.11 -0.04 26.29
N GLY A 177 51.19 -0.15 24.96
CA GLY A 177 51.99 -1.16 24.26
C GLY A 177 53.49 -1.01 24.53
N PHE A 178 53.99 0.23 24.51
CA PHE A 178 55.38 0.53 24.81
C PHE A 178 55.75 0.15 26.26
N LYS A 179 54.92 0.55 27.24
CA LYS A 179 55.10 0.18 28.65
C LYS A 179 55.11 -1.33 28.83
N SER A 180 54.22 -2.06 28.14
CA SER A 180 54.19 -3.52 28.17
C SER A 180 55.47 -4.16 27.60
N CYS A 181 55.97 -3.65 26.47
CA CYS A 181 57.22 -4.12 25.85
C CYS A 181 58.42 -3.88 26.78
N VAL A 182 58.51 -2.70 27.41
CA VAL A 182 59.55 -2.38 28.40
C VAL A 182 59.50 -3.33 29.60
N ALA A 183 58.30 -3.65 30.10
CA ALA A 183 58.16 -4.61 31.20
C ALA A 183 58.70 -6.00 30.81
N GLN A 184 58.38 -6.46 29.60
CA GLN A 184 58.88 -7.74 29.10
C GLN A 184 60.42 -7.80 29.00
N PHE A 185 61.07 -6.72 28.55
CA PHE A 185 62.54 -6.65 28.54
C PHE A 185 63.15 -6.74 29.95
N ARG A 186 62.52 -6.07 30.93
CA ARG A 186 62.97 -6.12 32.33
C ARG A 186 62.82 -7.52 32.92
N ASP A 187 61.73 -8.22 32.61
CA ASP A 187 61.49 -9.60 33.04
C ASP A 187 62.54 -10.58 32.45
N ASN A 188 63.09 -10.27 31.28
CA ASN A 188 64.16 -11.03 30.64
C ASN A 188 65.58 -10.65 31.12
N GLY A 189 65.70 -9.83 32.17
CA GLY A 189 66.99 -9.45 32.77
C GLY A 189 67.69 -8.26 32.10
N TYR A 190 67.03 -7.54 31.19
CA TYR A 190 67.59 -6.36 30.55
C TYR A 190 67.55 -5.16 31.51
N SER A 191 68.73 -4.64 31.90
CA SER A 191 68.87 -3.48 32.80
C SER A 191 69.21 -2.20 32.03
N LYS A 192 68.73 -1.03 32.50
CA LYS A 192 68.89 0.27 31.82
C LYS A 192 70.35 0.77 31.81
N GLU A 193 71.20 0.21 32.66
CA GLU A 193 72.61 0.59 32.84
C GLU A 193 73.54 0.05 31.72
N GLU A 194 73.18 -1.03 31.03
CA GLU A 194 74.15 -1.76 30.19
C GLU A 194 74.37 -1.15 28.79
N HIS A 195 73.47 -0.28 28.33
CA HIS A 195 73.68 0.51 27.12
C HIS A 195 73.05 1.90 27.26
N PRO A 196 73.84 2.97 27.48
CA PRO A 196 73.34 4.33 27.32
C PRO A 196 73.20 4.59 25.82
N ALA A 197 72.06 4.17 25.26
CA ALA A 197 71.64 4.54 23.91
C ALA A 197 70.64 5.70 24.03
N PRO A 198 71.04 6.95 23.72
CA PRO A 198 70.16 8.11 23.75
C PRO A 198 68.87 7.94 22.90
N SER A 199 68.89 7.02 21.93
CA SER A 199 67.78 6.69 21.04
C SER A 199 66.63 5.89 21.67
N LEU A 200 66.77 5.37 22.90
CA LEU A 200 65.75 4.51 23.55
C LEU A 200 65.01 5.18 24.71
N SER A 201 65.34 6.43 25.06
CA SER A 201 64.64 7.17 26.11
C SER A 201 63.29 7.74 25.64
N VAL A 202 62.59 7.02 24.75
CA VAL A 202 61.22 7.32 24.33
C VAL A 202 60.29 7.39 25.54
N ALA A 203 60.54 6.55 26.57
CA ALA A 203 59.81 6.59 27.84
C ALA A 203 59.86 7.95 28.55
N ARG A 204 61.01 8.64 28.51
CA ARG A 204 61.18 9.96 29.16
C ARG A 204 60.64 11.07 28.28
N ALA A 205 60.79 10.94 26.96
CA ALA A 205 60.21 11.86 25.99
C ALA A 205 58.68 11.85 26.00
N LEU A 206 58.06 10.69 26.29
CA LEU A 206 56.61 10.57 26.50
C LEU A 206 56.14 11.23 27.81
N ASP A 207 56.94 11.18 28.87
CA ASP A 207 56.63 11.79 30.18
C ASP A 207 56.81 13.33 30.18
N GLU A 208 57.42 13.88 29.11
CA GLU A 208 57.77 15.30 28.94
C GLU A 208 56.97 16.00 27.82
N LEU A 209 56.08 15.28 27.12
CA LEU A 209 55.19 15.86 26.10
C LEU A 209 54.04 16.62 26.79
N PRO A 210 53.78 17.91 26.48
CA PRO A 210 52.65 18.64 27.06
C PRO A 210 51.31 18.12 26.51
N ASP A 211 50.28 18.12 27.37
CA ASP A 211 48.86 18.01 26.96
C ASP A 211 48.45 19.35 26.30
N ASP A 212 48.79 19.55 25.03
CA ASP A 212 48.39 20.75 24.28
C ASP A 212 46.87 20.71 23.99
N GLU A 213 46.08 21.31 24.89
CA GLU A 213 44.71 21.79 24.61
C GLU A 213 44.79 23.27 24.15
N GLU A 214 45.15 23.50 22.89
CA GLU A 214 45.18 24.83 22.30
C GLU A 214 43.85 25.12 21.57
N GLU A 215 42.96 25.86 22.23
CA GLU A 215 41.77 26.48 21.63
C GLU A 215 42.20 27.58 20.65
N ALA A 216 42.05 27.32 19.35
CA ALA A 216 42.29 28.33 18.32
C ALA A 216 41.15 29.36 18.28
N ASP A 217 41.31 30.43 19.06
CA ASP A 217 40.60 31.71 18.93
C ASP A 217 40.84 32.28 17.53
N ASN A 218 39.89 32.05 16.63
CA ASN A 218 39.82 32.76 15.35
C ASN A 218 38.93 33.98 15.52
N GLY A 219 39.48 35.01 16.17
CA GLY A 219 38.92 36.36 16.13
C GLY A 219 39.00 36.95 14.72
N ALA A 220 37.84 37.39 14.22
CA ALA A 220 37.70 38.41 13.16
C ALA A 220 38.48 39.69 13.57
N ASP A 221 38.95 40.60 12.70
CA ASP A 221 38.33 41.25 11.54
C ASP A 221 39.39 42.22 10.93
N GLU A 222 39.33 42.50 9.63
CA GLU A 222 39.19 43.86 9.08
C GLU A 222 39.52 43.92 7.57
N ASP A 223 38.52 44.42 6.87
CA ASP A 223 38.50 44.96 5.51
C ASP A 223 39.64 45.97 5.22
N THR A 224 40.05 46.07 3.95
CA THR A 224 39.90 47.29 3.14
C THR A 224 40.66 47.17 1.80
N SER A 225 39.95 47.46 0.70
CA SER A 225 40.36 48.41 -0.36
C SER A 225 39.96 47.96 -1.77
N GLY A 226 39.10 48.76 -2.41
CA GLY A 226 39.21 49.03 -3.85
C GLY A 226 37.98 48.79 -4.72
N ASP A 227 36.91 49.56 -4.53
CA ASP A 227 35.91 49.83 -5.57
C ASP A 227 36.43 50.96 -6.48
N GLU A 228 36.62 50.69 -7.78
CA GLU A 228 36.73 51.74 -8.80
C GLU A 228 36.03 51.29 -10.11
N ALA A 229 35.16 52.18 -10.60
CA ALA A 229 34.13 51.95 -11.59
C ALA A 229 34.61 51.81 -13.07
N THR A 230 33.82 51.07 -13.85
CA THR A 230 33.87 50.79 -15.31
C THR A 230 33.50 52.03 -16.19
N PRO A 231 33.53 52.01 -17.56
CA PRO A 231 34.55 51.77 -18.61
C PRO A 231 34.68 52.98 -19.62
N PRO A 232 35.34 52.86 -20.80
CA PRO A 232 34.53 52.70 -22.03
C PRO A 232 35.10 51.85 -23.19
N ASN A 233 34.18 51.50 -24.10
CA ASN A 233 34.23 50.75 -25.37
C ASN A 233 35.34 51.11 -26.40
N SER A 234 35.67 50.16 -27.31
CA SER A 234 35.81 50.29 -28.80
C SER A 234 36.58 49.09 -29.42
N PRO A 235 36.60 48.88 -30.77
CA PRO A 235 35.49 48.73 -31.71
C PRO A 235 35.62 47.44 -32.58
N GLU A 236 34.58 47.20 -33.38
CA GLU A 236 34.45 46.12 -34.38
C GLU A 236 35.55 46.15 -35.46
N HIS A 237 35.98 44.95 -35.91
CA HIS A 237 36.40 44.69 -37.29
C HIS A 237 36.21 43.22 -37.67
#